data_AF-A0ABD7XIP0-F1
#
_entry.id   AF-A0ABD7XIP0-F1
#
_cell.length_a   1.000
_cell.length_b   1.000
_cell.length_c   1.000
_cell.angle_alpha   90.00
_cell.angle_beta   90.00
_cell.angle_gamma   90.00
#
_symmetry.space_group_name_H-M   'P 1'
#
loop_
_entity.id
_entity.type
_entity.pdbx_description
1 polymer ?
#
loop_
_entity_poly.entity_id
_entity_poly.type
_entity_poly.pdbx_seq_one_letter_code
_entity_poly.pdbx_strand_id
1 'polypeptide(L)' 'MDVVTKIVTLIGTVISVTSAIGILYGVKEIRSGMSNDDPRTLDKGIEKVVIGGAVILAVGGVVAYILVQIGAIRF' A
#
# COMPACT_ATOMS: atom_id res chain seq x y z
N MET A 1 -24.35 -1.52 -9.46
CA MET A 1 -23.12 -2.33 -9.57
C MET A 1 -21.94 -1.51 -10.04
N ASP A 2 -22.01 -0.86 -11.22
CA ASP A 2 -20.90 -0.06 -11.78
C ASP A 2 -20.40 1.07 -10.85
N VAL A 3 -21.29 1.85 -10.24
CA VAL A 3 -20.91 2.90 -9.28
C VAL A 3 -20.16 2.34 -8.07
N VAL A 4 -20.60 1.20 -7.55
CA VAL A 4 -19.96 0.56 -6.38
C VAL A 4 -18.57 0.06 -6.73
N THR A 5 -18.41 -0.61 -7.88
CA THR A 5 -17.11 -1.03 -8.43
C THR A 5 -16.15 0.15 -8.53
N LYS A 6 -16.61 1.28 -9.08
CA LYS A 6 -15.78 2.49 -9.23
C LYS A 6 -15.32 3.04 -7.89
N ILE A 7 -16.21 3.10 -6.88
CA ILE A 7 -15.87 3.58 -5.54
C ILE A 7 -14.82 2.67 -4.88
N VAL A 8 -15.04 1.36 -4.92
CA VAL A 8 -14.11 0.38 -4.31
C VAL A 8 -12.73 0.46 -4.95
N THR A 9 -12.67 0.50 -6.29
CA THR A 9 -11.40 0.63 -7.03
C THR A 9 -10.71 1.97 -6.73
N LEU A 10 -11.47 3.06 -6.64
CA LEU A 10 -10.92 4.38 -6.31
C LEU A 10 -10.27 4.39 -4.91
N ILE A 11 -10.98 3.90 -3.90
CA ILE A 11 -10.46 3.82 -2.53
C ILE A 11 -9.21 2.94 -2.48
N GLY A 12 -9.27 1.75 -3.10
CA GLY A 12 -8.13 0.85 -3.19
C GLY A 12 -6.91 1.52 -3.83
N THR A 13 -7.12 2.30 -4.89
CA THR A 13 -6.07 3.03 -5.58
C THR A 13 -5.45 4.10 -4.69
N VAL A 14 -6.26 4.93 -4.01
CA VAL A 14 -5.78 6.01 -3.13
C VAL A 14 -4.90 5.45 -2.00
N ILE A 15 -5.35 4.39 -1.35
CA ILE A 15 -4.59 3.76 -0.27
C ILE A 15 -3.28 3.18 -0.81
N SER A 16 -3.35 2.44 -1.93
CA SER A 16 -2.16 1.83 -2.55
C SER A 16 -1.12 2.88 -2.96
N VAL A 17 -1.54 4.02 -3.52
CA VAL A 17 -0.66 5.14 -3.89
C VAL A 17 -0.01 5.75 -2.64
N THR A 18 -0.80 5.98 -1.59
CA THR A 18 -0.29 6.56 -0.34
C THR A 18 0.76 5.65 0.30
N SER A 19 0.50 4.34 0.33
CA SER A 19 1.46 3.35 0.82
C SER A 19 2.71 3.27 -0.05
N ALA A 20 2.57 3.33 -1.39
CA ALA A 20 3.71 3.34 -2.30
C ALA A 20 4.62 4.56 -2.06
N ILE A 21 4.04 5.74 -1.83
CA ILE A 21 4.81 6.94 -1.46
C ILE A 21 5.56 6.71 -0.13
N GLY A 22 4.92 6.09 0.86
CA GLY A 22 5.57 5.71 2.12
C GLY A 22 6.79 4.80 1.92
N ILE A 23 6.69 3.82 1.02
CA ILE A 23 7.81 2.94 0.65
C ILE A 23 8.96 3.75 0.03
N LEU A 24 8.66 4.69 -0.88
CA LEU A 24 9.69 5.53 -1.51
C LEU A 24 10.46 6.37 -0.47
N TYR A 25 9.75 6.94 0.51
CA TYR A 25 10.39 7.63 1.62
C TYR A 25 11.22 6.67 2.50
N GLY A 26 10.73 5.46 2.76
CA GLY A 26 11.48 4.43 3.47
C GLY A 26 12.78 4.06 2.76
N VAL A 27 12.76 3.89 1.43
CA VAL A 27 13.97 3.63 0.62
C VAL A 27 14.96 4.80 0.72
N LYS A 28 14.47 6.04 0.73
CA LYS A 28 15.32 7.22 0.92
C LYS A 28 15.98 7.20 2.31
N GLU A 29 15.24 6.86 3.35
CA GLU A 29 15.75 6.75 4.72
C GLU A 29 16.76 5.62 4.88
N ILE A 30 16.53 4.46 4.27
CA ILE A 30 17.51 3.36 4.25
C ILE A 30 18.84 3.83 3.67
N ARG A 31 18.80 4.45 2.47
CA ARG A 31 20.02 4.96 1.82
C ARG A 31 20.71 6.03 2.67
N SER A 32 19.94 6.94 3.26
CA SER A 32 20.48 7.98 4.13
C SER A 32 21.10 7.41 5.41
N GLY A 33 20.46 6.43 6.05
CA GLY A 33 20.95 5.80 7.25
C GLY A 33 22.26 5.04 7.00
N MET A 34 22.33 4.31 5.89
CA MET A 34 23.56 3.62 5.47
C MET A 34 24.71 4.58 5.19
N SER A 35 24.46 5.70 4.49
CA SER A 35 25.52 6.64 4.12
C SER A 35 26.07 7.45 5.30
N ASN A 36 25.33 7.54 6.41
CA ASN A 36 25.68 8.36 7.57
C ASN A 36 25.94 7.53 8.84
N ASP A 37 26.04 6.19 8.73
CA ASP A 37 26.17 5.27 9.87
C ASP A 37 25.12 5.53 10.97
N ASP A 38 23.89 5.87 10.57
CA ASP A 38 22.77 6.12 11.48
C ASP A 38 21.78 4.94 11.48
N PRO A 39 21.92 4.00 12.43
CA PRO A 39 21.08 2.81 12.49
C PRO A 39 19.62 3.15 12.79
N ARG A 40 19.32 4.26 13.47
CA ARG A 40 17.93 4.63 13.79
C ARG A 40 17.17 5.06 12.55
N THR A 41 17.82 5.80 11.66
CA THR A 41 17.21 6.21 10.38
C THR A 41 17.09 5.02 9.43
N LEU A 42 18.08 4.12 9.44
CA LEU A 42 18.03 2.87 8.69
C LEU A 42 16.81 2.01 9.09
N ASP A 43 16.65 1.72 10.39
CA ASP A 43 15.57 0.87 10.89
C ASP A 43 14.19 1.46 10.60
N LYS A 44 14.02 2.78 10.77
CA LYS A 44 12.79 3.49 10.38
C LYS A 44 12.48 3.35 8.89
N GLY A 45 13.50 3.45 8.05
CA GLY A 45 13.35 3.29 6.62
C GLY A 45 12.88 1.87 6.25
N ILE A 46 13.47 0.85 6.88
CA ILE A 46 13.07 -0.56 6.71
C ILE A 46 11.62 -0.75 7.17
N GLU A 47 11.27 -0.26 8.35
CA GLU A 47 9.91 -0.35 8.89
C GLU A 47 8.88 0.24 7.92
N LYS A 48 9.14 1.43 7.37
CA LYS A 48 8.26 2.07 6.39
C LYS A 48 8.09 1.25 5.12
N VAL A 49 9.15 0.62 4.62
CA VAL A 49 9.07 -0.25 3.45
C VAL A 49 8.24 -1.50 3.74
N VAL A 50 8.48 -2.16 4.88
CA VAL A 50 7.78 -3.39 5.28
C VAL A 50 6.29 -3.11 5.51
N ILE A 51 5.96 -2.08 6.29
CA ILE A 51 4.57 -1.71 6.56
C ILE A 51 3.88 -1.27 5.27
N GLY A 52 4.52 -0.43 4.46
CA GLY A 52 3.96 0.02 3.18
C GLY A 52 3.67 -1.16 2.24
N GLY A 53 4.59 -2.12 2.14
CA GLY A 53 4.41 -3.34 1.34
C GLY A 53 3.26 -4.21 1.86
N ALA A 54 3.17 -4.42 3.17
CA ALA A 54 2.09 -5.20 3.78
C ALA A 54 0.72 -4.56 3.53
N VAL A 55 0.62 -3.22 3.60
CA VAL A 55 -0.63 -2.50 3.34
C VAL A 55 -1.07 -2.65 1.88
N ILE A 56 -0.15 -2.52 0.91
CA ILE A 56 -0.48 -2.71 -0.52
C ILE A 56 -1.02 -4.12 -0.76
N LEU A 57 -0.39 -5.14 -0.19
CA LEU A 57 -0.86 -6.52 -0.33
C LEU A 57 -2.25 -6.73 0.29
N ALA A 58 -2.46 -6.23 1.51
CA ALA A 58 -3.74 -6.36 2.20
C ALA A 58 -4.87 -5.65 1.44
N VAL A 59 -4.63 -4.42 1.00
CA VAL A 59 -5.62 -3.61 0.26
C VAL A 59 -5.92 -4.26 -1.09
N GLY A 60 -4.89 -4.71 -1.82
CA GLY A 60 -5.07 -5.42 -3.08
C GLY A 60 -5.95 -6.66 -2.93
N GLY A 61 -5.70 -7.47 -1.90
CA GLY A 61 -6.51 -8.65 -1.59
C GLY A 61 -7.97 -8.31 -1.26
N VAL A 62 -8.20 -7.30 -0.41
CA VAL A 62 -9.55 -6.85 -0.03
C VAL A 62 -10.33 -6.32 -1.23
N VAL A 63 -9.70 -5.46 -2.04
CA VAL A 63 -10.33 -4.90 -3.25
C VAL A 63 -10.70 -6.02 -4.23
N ALA A 64 -9.77 -6.93 -4.52
CA ALA A 64 -10.02 -8.05 -5.41
C ALA A 64 -11.20 -8.93 -4.91
N TYR A 65 -11.22 -9.23 -3.61
CA TYR A 65 -12.31 -10.00 -3.00
C TYR A 65 -13.66 -9.30 -3.17
N ILE A 66 -13.75 -8.00 -2.88
CA ILE A 66 -15.00 -7.23 -3.01
C ILE A 66 -15.49 -7.22 -4.46
N LEU A 67 -14.59 -7.02 -5.43
CA LEU A 67 -14.94 -6.99 -6.84
C LEU A 67 -15.52 -8.33 -7.33
N VAL A 68 -14.97 -9.45 -6.87
CA VAL A 68 -15.50 -10.79 -7.15
C VAL A 68 -16.92 -10.94 -6.59
N GLN A 69 -17.15 -10.52 -5.33
CA GLN A 69 -18.47 -10.62 -4.71
C GLN A 69 -19.51 -9.75 -5.42
N ILE A 70 -19.15 -8.53 -5.80
CA ILE A 70 -20.01 -7.63 -6.59
C ILE A 70 -20.38 -8.30 -7.91
N GLY A 71 -19.43 -8.91 -8.62
CA GLY A 71 -19.72 -9.61 -9.88
C GLY A 71 -20.63 -10.85 -9.75
N ALA A 72 -20.69 -11.45 -8.57
CA ALA A 72 -21.50 -12.64 -8.30
C ALA A 72 -22.98 -12.34 -8.00
N ILE A 73 -23.34 -11.08 -7.71
CA ILE A 73 -24.73 -10.71 -7.42
C ILE A 73 -25.56 -10.78 -8.72
N ARG A 74 -26.56 -11.66 -8.74
CA ARG A 74 -27.55 -11.78 -9.83
C ARG A 74 -28.91 -11.31 -9.34
N PHE A 75 -29.54 -10.40 -10.09
CA PHE A 75 -30.93 -9.99 -9.95
C PHE A 75 -31.69 -10.38 -11.23
#